data_AF-A0A6V7IY93-F1
#
_entry.id   AF-A0A6V7IY93-F1
#
_cell.length_a   1.000
_cell.length_b   1.000
_cell.length_c   1.000
_cell.angle_alpha   90.00
_cell.angle_beta   90.00
_cell.angle_gamma   90.00
#
_symmetry.space_group_name_H-M   'P 1'
#
loop_
_entity.id
_entity.type
_entity.pdbx_description
1 polymer ?
#
loop_
_entity_poly.entity_id
_entity_poly.type
_entity_poly.pdbx_seq_one_letter_code
_entity_poly.pdbx_strand_id
1 'polypeptide(L)'
;VIVPFAGLDLYGILHVISRRDMIKATIKILERFMRLCHEQKKKHGPAASQVTVIFDMQDFNLRPLMWRPAGETIITLIQMYEANYPEILKTCFIIN
;
A
#
# COMPACT_ATOMS: atom_id res chain seq x y z
N VAL A 1 -2.81 -8.76 4.71
CA VAL A 1 -3.29 -7.81 3.68
C VAL A 1 -2.83 -8.34 2.34
N ILE A 2 -3.73 -8.45 1.37
CA ILE A 2 -3.41 -8.89 0.01
C ILE A 2 -3.41 -7.66 -0.89
N VAL A 3 -2.34 -7.49 -1.66
CA VAL A 3 -2.20 -6.39 -2.62
C VAL A 3 -1.95 -7.02 -4.01
N PRO A 4 -3.00 -7.20 -4.82
CA PRO A 4 -2.86 -7.74 -6.16
C PRO A 4 -2.41 -6.65 -7.15
N PHE A 5 -1.44 -6.98 -8.00
CA PHE A 5 -1.01 -6.11 -9.11
C PHE A 5 -1.74 -6.40 -10.42
N ALA A 6 -2.37 -7.57 -10.55
CA ALA A 6 -3.18 -7.89 -11.71
C ALA A 6 -4.28 -6.84 -11.91
N GLY A 7 -4.31 -6.24 -13.11
CA GLY A 7 -5.28 -5.20 -13.47
C GLY A 7 -5.01 -3.80 -12.90
N LEU A 8 -3.86 -3.55 -12.24
CA LEU A 8 -3.52 -2.22 -11.76
C LEU A 8 -3.16 -1.27 -12.93
N ASP A 9 -4.08 -0.39 -13.28
CA ASP A 9 -3.88 0.65 -14.31
C ASP A 9 -3.62 2.03 -13.67
N LEU A 10 -2.38 2.25 -13.22
CA LEU A 10 -1.97 3.56 -12.69
C LEU A 10 -2.04 4.68 -13.74
N TYR A 11 -1.87 4.36 -15.02
CA TYR A 11 -1.97 5.33 -16.09
C TYR A 11 -3.40 5.85 -16.16
N GLY A 12 -4.39 4.97 -16.36
CA GLY A 12 -5.80 5.34 -16.42
C GLY A 12 -6.30 6.03 -15.14
N ILE A 13 -5.94 5.51 -13.96
CA ILE A 13 -6.32 6.12 -12.67
C ILE A 13 -5.88 7.58 -12.60
N LEU A 14 -4.61 7.88 -12.89
CA LEU A 14 -4.08 9.24 -12.78
C LEU A 14 -4.58 10.19 -13.89
N HIS A 15 -5.30 9.70 -14.89
CA HIS A 15 -6.01 10.56 -15.85
C HIS A 15 -7.38 10.99 -15.36
N VAL A 16 -8.00 10.23 -14.45
CA VAL A 16 -9.36 10.51 -13.96
C VAL A 16 -9.40 11.07 -12.53
N ILE A 17 -8.31 10.90 -11.76
CA ILE A 17 -8.17 11.49 -10.43
C ILE A 17 -6.83 12.20 -10.26
N SER A 18 -6.77 13.13 -9.30
CA SER A 18 -5.51 13.78 -8.96
C SER A 18 -4.57 12.84 -8.21
N ARG A 19 -3.24 13.07 -8.31
CA ARG A 19 -2.22 12.37 -7.50
C ARG A 19 -2.51 12.47 -6.00
N ARG A 20 -3.02 13.63 -5.57
CA ARG A 20 -3.38 13.87 -4.15
C ARG A 20 -4.53 12.98 -3.71
N ASP A 21 -5.53 12.77 -4.56
CA ASP A 21 -6.68 11.92 -4.22
C ASP A 21 -6.29 10.45 -4.19
N MET A 22 -5.43 10.01 -5.12
CA MET A 22 -4.82 8.68 -5.10
C MET A 22 -4.08 8.44 -3.77
N ILE A 23 -3.21 9.39 -3.38
CA ILE A 23 -2.47 9.32 -2.11
C ILE A 23 -3.41 9.25 -0.91
N LYS A 24 -4.42 10.12 -0.86
CA LYS A 24 -5.42 10.14 0.23
C LYS A 24 -6.20 8.83 0.31
N ALA A 25 -6.58 8.24 -0.84
CA ALA A 25 -7.29 6.97 -0.88
C ALA A 25 -6.42 5.85 -0.30
N THR A 26 -5.15 5.78 -0.67
CA THR A 26 -4.19 4.81 -0.13
C THR A 26 -4.00 4.98 1.38
N ILE A 27 -3.83 6.20 1.87
CA ILE A 27 -3.72 6.49 3.32
C ILE A 27 -4.99 6.04 4.07
N LYS A 28 -6.18 6.32 3.52
CA LYS A 28 -7.44 5.88 4.13
C LYS A 28 -7.50 4.36 4.30
N ILE A 29 -6.93 3.61 3.35
CA ILE A 29 -6.81 2.14 3.44
C ILE A 29 -5.82 1.74 4.54
N LEU A 30 -4.65 2.39 4.60
CA LEU A 30 -3.65 2.16 5.65
C LEU A 30 -4.22 2.43 7.05
N GLU A 31 -4.93 3.54 7.25
CA GLU A 31 -5.60 3.87 8.52
C GLU A 31 -6.59 2.79 8.96
N ARG A 32 -7.29 2.18 8.00
CA ARG A 32 -8.18 1.05 8.30
C ARG A 32 -7.38 -0.15 8.81
N PHE A 33 -6.23 -0.46 8.23
CA PHE A 33 -5.37 -1.54 8.73
C PHE A 33 -4.80 -1.23 10.11
N MET A 34 -4.42 0.03 10.37
CA MET A 34 -3.95 0.45 11.69
C MET A 34 -5.00 0.27 12.78
N ARG A 35 -6.26 0.63 12.49
CA ARG A 35 -7.38 0.37 13.40
C ARG A 35 -7.57 -1.12 13.65
N LEU A 36 -7.52 -1.94 12.62
CA LEU A 36 -7.62 -3.40 12.76
C LEU A 36 -6.48 -3.95 13.63
N CYS A 37 -5.23 -3.55 13.39
CA CYS A 37 -4.09 -3.93 14.23
C CYS A 37 -4.27 -3.49 15.69
N HIS A 38 -4.83 -2.31 15.93
CA HIS A 38 -5.12 -1.84 17.29
C HIS A 38 -6.16 -2.72 17.99
N GLU A 39 -7.25 -3.07 17.32
CA GLU A 39 -8.26 -3.97 17.87
C GLU A 39 -7.72 -5.39 18.09
N GLN A 40 -6.93 -5.91 17.15
CA GLN A 40 -6.28 -7.20 17.28
C GLN A 40 -5.26 -7.22 18.42
N LYS A 41 -4.52 -6.11 18.63
CA LYS A 41 -3.61 -5.95 19.77
C LYS A 41 -4.34 -6.07 21.11
N LYS A 42 -5.52 -5.46 21.26
CA LYS A 42 -6.33 -5.56 22.49
C LYS A 42 -6.74 -7.00 22.78
N LYS A 43 -7.05 -7.78 21.73
CA LYS A 43 -7.58 -9.15 21.86
C LYS A 43 -6.50 -10.22 21.98
N HIS A 44 -5.37 -10.05 21.28
CA HIS A 44 -4.35 -11.08 21.09
C HIS A 44 -2.96 -10.66 21.59
N GLY A 45 -2.85 -9.47 22.19
CA GLY A 45 -1.62 -8.94 22.75
C GLY A 45 -0.73 -8.20 21.74
N PRO A 46 0.43 -7.69 22.18
CA PRO A 46 1.33 -6.86 21.37
C PRO A 46 1.75 -7.49 20.03
N ALA A 47 1.92 -8.81 19.96
CA ALA A 47 2.34 -9.50 18.73
C ALA A 47 1.32 -9.40 17.57
N ALA A 48 0.08 -9.02 17.85
CA ALA A 48 -0.98 -8.83 16.86
C ALA A 48 -1.13 -7.36 16.40
N SER A 49 -0.20 -6.47 16.75
CA SER A 49 -0.23 -5.06 16.35
C SER A 49 0.42 -4.76 15.01
N GLN A 50 0.85 -5.78 14.28
CA GLN A 50 1.58 -5.64 13.01
C GLN A 50 0.85 -6.33 11.85
N VAL A 51 1.17 -5.90 10.63
CA VAL A 51 0.55 -6.34 9.40
C VAL A 51 1.47 -7.33 8.68
N THR A 52 0.92 -8.44 8.21
CA THR A 52 1.55 -9.28 7.18
C THR A 52 0.96 -8.93 5.83
N VAL A 53 1.82 -8.61 4.86
CA VAL A 53 1.42 -8.21 3.49
C VAL A 53 1.82 -9.31 2.51
N ILE A 54 0.93 -9.60 1.57
CA ILE A 54 1.18 -10.45 0.42
C ILE A 54 1.01 -9.57 -0.82
N PHE A 55 2.09 -9.30 -1.53
CA PHE A 55 2.07 -8.71 -2.85
C PHE A 55 1.97 -9.84 -3.87
N ASP A 56 0.83 -9.89 -4.54
CA ASP A 56 0.64 -10.79 -5.68
C ASP A 56 1.03 -10.04 -6.94
N MET A 57 2.20 -10.40 -7.47
CA MET A 57 2.83 -9.78 -8.63
C MET A 57 2.35 -10.37 -9.96
N GLN A 58 1.29 -11.18 -9.95
CA GLN A 58 0.68 -11.67 -11.18
C GLN A 58 0.38 -10.52 -12.14
N ASP A 59 0.83 -10.66 -13.39
CA ASP A 59 0.73 -9.68 -14.48
C ASP A 59 1.38 -8.31 -14.19
N PHE A 60 2.27 -8.24 -13.19
CA PHE A 60 3.01 -7.02 -12.90
C PHE A 60 3.90 -6.61 -14.09
N ASN A 61 3.78 -5.35 -14.48
CA ASN A 61 4.60 -4.75 -15.52
C ASN A 61 5.20 -3.44 -14.99
N LEU A 62 6.51 -3.25 -15.17
CA LEU A 62 7.21 -2.03 -14.73
C LEU A 62 6.90 -0.82 -15.64
N ARG A 63 6.45 -1.03 -16.88
CA ARG A 63 6.26 0.06 -17.86
C ARG A 63 5.32 1.18 -17.39
N PRO A 64 4.14 0.90 -16.79
CA PRO A 64 3.29 1.95 -16.25
C PRO A 64 3.95 2.78 -15.15
N LEU A 65 4.86 2.18 -14.37
CA LEU A 65 5.60 2.87 -13.30
C LEU A 65 6.72 3.77 -13.84
N MET A 66 7.25 3.50 -15.04
CA MET A 66 8.23 4.36 -15.70
C MET A 66 7.63 5.68 -16.21
N TRP A 67 6.30 5.78 -16.30
CA TRP A 67 5.65 7.05 -16.57
C TRP A 67 5.80 7.98 -15.36
N ARG A 68 6.48 9.11 -15.56
CA ARG A 68 6.93 10.00 -14.48
C ARG A 68 5.85 10.35 -13.44
N PRO A 69 4.61 10.72 -13.80
CA PRO A 69 3.55 10.95 -12.82
C PRO A 69 3.23 9.75 -11.93
N ALA A 70 3.21 8.53 -12.49
CA ALA A 70 3.02 7.31 -11.70
C ALA A 70 4.22 7.05 -10.79
N GLY A 71 5.44 7.12 -11.32
CA GLY A 71 6.67 6.95 -10.54
C GLY A 71 6.76 7.93 -9.35
N GLU A 72 6.54 9.23 -9.58
CA GLU A 72 6.53 10.25 -8.54
C GLU A 72 5.45 9.98 -7.48
N THR A 73 4.27 9.50 -7.89
CA THR A 73 3.17 9.19 -6.96
C THR A 73 3.53 8.01 -6.06
N ILE A 74 4.12 6.95 -6.63
CA ILE A 74 4.55 5.77 -5.87
C ILE A 74 5.69 6.11 -4.91
N ILE A 75 6.70 6.86 -5.36
CA ILE A 75 7.80 7.32 -4.50
C ILE A 75 7.24 8.14 -3.32
N THR A 76 6.33 9.07 -3.60
CA THR A 76 5.69 9.90 -2.57
C THR A 76 4.93 9.03 -1.55
N LEU A 77 4.22 8.01 -2.01
CA LEU A 77 3.51 7.06 -1.14
C LEU A 77 4.47 6.29 -0.23
N ILE A 78 5.59 5.80 -0.77
CA ILE A 78 6.60 5.07 0.00
C ILE A 78 7.20 5.98 1.07
N GLN A 79 7.61 7.20 0.71
CA GLN A 79 8.16 8.18 1.66
C GLN A 79 7.17 8.52 2.77
N MET A 80 5.90 8.72 2.42
CA MET A 80 4.85 8.99 3.41
C MET A 80 4.59 7.78 4.30
N TYR A 81 4.63 6.57 3.74
CA TYR A 81 4.48 5.34 4.50
C TYR A 81 5.59 5.20 5.55
N GLU A 82 6.85 5.33 5.13
CA GLU A 82 8.02 5.19 6.01
C GLU A 82 8.04 6.26 7.12
N ALA A 83 7.67 7.51 6.79
CA ALA A 83 7.70 8.60 7.75
C ALA A 83 6.58 8.56 8.81
N ASN A 84 5.41 8.00 8.47
CA ASN A 84 4.22 8.09 9.33
C ASN A 84 3.84 6.75 9.99
N TYR A 85 4.31 5.62 9.47
CA TYR A 85 3.91 4.29 9.96
C TYR A 85 5.12 3.41 10.29
N PRO A 86 5.95 3.80 11.29
CA PRO A 86 7.11 3.01 11.67
C PRO A 86 6.70 1.65 12.27
N GLU A 87 7.47 0.60 11.95
CA GLU A 87 7.42 -0.73 12.57
C GLU A 87 6.08 -1.50 12.45
N ILE A 88 5.17 -1.06 11.57
CA ILE A 88 3.86 -1.70 11.40
C ILE A 88 3.92 -2.99 10.56
N LEU A 89 4.96 -3.16 9.74
CA LEU A 89 5.14 -4.31 8.85
C LEU A 89 5.84 -5.45 9.60
N LYS A 90 5.15 -6.58 9.75
CA LYS A 90 5.72 -7.80 10.34
C LYS A 90 6.50 -8.62 9.32
N THR A 91 5.86 -8.90 8.19
CA THR A 91 6.40 -9.76 7.15
C THR A 91 5.76 -9.36 5.83
N CYS A 92 6.57 -9.36 4.78
CA CYS A 92 6.15 -9.11 3.42
C CYS A 92 6.46 -10.34 2.57
N PHE A 93 5.44 -10.90 1.94
CA PHE A 93 5.58 -11.95 0.95
C PHE A 93 5.36 -11.35 -0.43
N ILE A 94 6.24 -11.68 -1.36
CA ILE A 94 6.08 -11.38 -2.78
C ILE A 94 5.90 -12.73 -3.47
N ILE A 95 4.81 -12.87 -4.21
CA ILE A 95 4.48 -14.09 -4.94
C ILE A 95 4.22 -13.75 -6.41
N ASN A 96 4.45 -14.74 -7.28
CA ASN A 96 4.40 -14.60 -8.74
C ASN A 96 5.36 -13.53 -9.29
#